data_AF-A0A0K2SSZ1-F1
#
_entry.id   AF-A0A0K2SSZ1-F1
#
_cell.length_a   1.000
_cell.length_b   1.000
_cell.length_c   1.000
_cell.angle_alpha   90.00
_cell.angle_beta   90.00
_cell.angle_gamma   90.00
#
_symmetry.space_group_name_H-M   'P 1'
#
loop_
_entity.id
_entity.type
_entity.pdbx_description
1 polymer ?
#
loop_
_entity_poly.entity_id
_entity_poly.type
_entity_poly.pdbx_seq_one_letter_code
_entity_poly.pdbx_strand_id
1 'polypeptide(L)' 'TSVHWHGLEIDSWADGVPNWSSSDGRRSPAIEPGEEFTYKLSLMRPGTFWYHS' A
#
# COMPACT_ATOMS: atom_id res chain seq x y z
N THR A 1 -3.58 -5.28 -10.53
CA THR A 1 -2.48 -5.55 -9.59
C THR A 1 -2.58 -4.63 -8.38
N SER A 2 -2.00 -5.00 -7.25
CA SER A 2 -1.71 -4.09 -6.13
C SER A 2 -0.39 -4.51 -5.50
N VAL A 3 0.14 -3.77 -4.55
CA VAL A 3 1.30 -4.20 -3.73
C VAL A 3 0.95 -4.01 -2.26
N HIS A 4 0.99 -5.10 -1.48
CA HIS A 4 0.84 -5.08 -0.03
C HIS A 4 2.20 -5.17 0.67
N TRP A 5 2.32 -4.51 1.83
CA TRP A 5 3.58 -4.36 2.58
C TRP A 5 3.49 -5.07 3.94
N HIS A 6 4.03 -6.27 4.04
CA HIS A 6 3.91 -7.05 5.26
C HIS A 6 4.75 -6.50 6.41
N GLY A 7 4.06 -6.13 7.49
CA GLY A 7 4.66 -5.76 8.76
C GLY A 7 5.12 -4.31 8.87
N LEU A 8 4.80 -3.46 7.88
CA LEU A 8 5.06 -2.02 7.95
C LEU A 8 3.89 -1.29 8.62
N GLU A 9 4.20 -0.41 9.56
CA GLU A 9 3.23 0.55 10.10
C GLU A 9 3.18 1.79 9.18
N ILE A 10 2.20 1.85 8.28
CA ILE A 10 2.05 2.89 7.25
C ILE A 10 0.62 3.44 7.19
N ASP A 11 0.42 4.54 6.45
CA ASP A 11 -0.92 5.02 6.14
C ASP A 11 -1.72 3.94 5.41
N SER A 12 -2.95 3.68 5.87
CA SER A 12 -3.81 2.64 5.33
C SER A 12 -4.09 2.83 3.84
N TRP A 13 -4.15 4.06 3.30
CA TRP A 13 -4.28 4.28 1.85
C TRP A 13 -3.11 3.75 1.02
N ALA A 14 -1.93 3.58 1.63
CA ALA A 14 -0.74 3.01 0.99
C ALA A 14 -0.55 1.51 1.29
N ASP A 15 -1.48 0.86 2.01
CA ASP A 15 -1.36 -0.55 2.41
C ASP A 15 -1.66 -1.53 1.27
N GLY A 16 -2.34 -1.07 0.22
CA GLY A 16 -2.46 -1.83 -1.02
C GLY A 16 -3.39 -3.03 -0.96
N VAL A 17 -4.42 -3.01 -0.10
CA VAL A 17 -5.57 -3.92 -0.15
C VAL A 17 -6.73 -3.21 -0.85
N PRO A 18 -6.96 -3.46 -2.16
CA PRO A 18 -7.95 -2.71 -2.93
C PRO A 18 -9.34 -2.82 -2.29
N ASN A 19 -10.08 -1.71 -2.33
CA ASN A 19 -11.43 -1.57 -1.75
C ASN A 19 -11.53 -1.63 -0.21
N TRP A 20 -10.43 -1.89 0.51
CA TRP A 20 -10.41 -1.97 1.98
C TRP A 20 -9.49 -0.92 2.61
N SER A 21 -8.23 -0.96 2.24
CA SER A 21 -7.20 0.02 2.61
C SER A 21 -7.67 1.43 2.27
N SER A 22 -7.74 2.31 3.27
CA SER A 22 -8.31 3.65 3.13
C SER A 22 -7.86 4.64 4.19
N SER A 23 -7.70 5.89 3.79
CA SER A 23 -7.38 7.04 4.64
C SER A 23 -7.87 8.31 3.95
N ASP A 24 -8.28 9.32 4.71
CA ASP A 24 -8.70 10.65 4.22
C ASP A 24 -9.73 10.61 3.06
N GLY A 25 -10.70 9.70 3.14
CA GLY A 25 -11.74 9.54 2.11
C GLY A 25 -11.26 8.89 0.80
N ARG A 26 -10.00 8.46 0.73
CA ARG A 26 -9.43 7.73 -0.41
C ARG A 26 -9.29 6.26 -0.07
N ARG A 27 -9.42 5.41 -1.09
CA ARG A 27 -9.12 3.97 -1.00
C ARG A 27 -7.88 3.64 -1.80
N SER A 28 -7.11 2.64 -1.39
CA SER A 28 -6.08 2.08 -2.27
C SER A 28 -6.74 1.60 -3.56
N PRO A 29 -6.25 2.02 -4.74
CA PRO A 29 -6.80 1.57 -6.00
C PRO A 29 -6.31 0.15 -6.33
N ALA A 30 -7.09 -0.57 -7.13
CA ALA A 30 -6.50 -1.60 -7.97
C ALA A 30 -5.74 -0.91 -9.12
N ILE A 31 -4.52 -1.34 -9.38
CA ILE A 31 -3.71 -0.87 -10.51
C ILE A 31 -4.14 -1.65 -11.75
N GLU A 32 -4.85 -0.99 -12.65
CA GLU A 32 -5.32 -1.55 -13.91
C GLU A 32 -4.16 -1.77 -14.90
N PRO A 33 -4.33 -2.63 -15.94
CA PRO A 33 -3.29 -2.84 -16.94
C PRO A 33 -2.87 -1.54 -17.65
N GLY A 34 -1.57 -1.22 -17.62
CA GLY A 34 -1.02 -0.01 -18.22
C GLY A 34 -1.08 1.24 -17.33
N GLU A 35 -1.72 1.14 -16.16
CA GLU A 35 -1.76 2.22 -15.17
C GLU A 35 -0.61 2.11 -14.16
N GLU A 36 -0.36 3.21 -13.46
CA GLU A 36 0.68 3.32 -12.46
C GLU A 36 0.13 3.85 -11.14
N PHE A 37 0.72 3.41 -10.02
CA PHE A 37 0.41 3.95 -8.70
C PHE A 37 1.68 4.08 -7.86
N THR A 38 1.86 5.23 -7.22
CA THR A 38 3.02 5.51 -6.36
C THR A 38 2.64 5.41 -4.89
N TYR A 39 3.19 4.41 -4.20
CA TYR A 39 3.06 4.28 -2.75
C TYR A 39 4.05 5.22 -2.04
N LYS A 40 3.57 5.96 -1.04
CA LYS A 40 4.42 6.77 -0.15
C LYS A 40 4.47 6.11 1.23
N LEU A 41 5.63 5.56 1.58
CA LEU A 41 5.82 4.81 2.83
C LEU A 41 6.58 5.67 3.84
N SER A 42 6.08 5.71 5.08
CA SER A 42 6.77 6.29 6.23
C SER A 42 7.28 5.15 7.11
N LEU A 43 8.59 4.89 7.10
CA LEU A 43 9.17 3.76 7.82
C LEU A 43 9.58 4.18 9.24
N MET A 44 9.07 3.48 10.25
CA MET A 44 9.23 3.90 11.66
C MET A 44 10.26 3.10 12.45
N ARG A 45 10.66 1.91 11.99
CA ARG A 45 11.61 1.05 12.71
C ARG A 45 12.44 0.16 11.78
N PRO A 46 13.66 -0.22 12.19
CA PRO A 46 14.47 -1.20 11.46
C PRO A 46 13.85 -2.62 11.56
N GLY A 47 14.09 -3.44 10.53
CA GLY A 47 13.62 -4.82 10.48
C GLY A 47 13.76 -5.44 9.09
N THR A 48 13.44 -6.73 8.99
CA THR A 48 13.27 -7.41 7.69
C THR A 48 11.77 -7.50 7.39
N PHE A 49 11.39 -7.02 6.22
CA PHE A 49 10.01 -6.96 5.74
C PHE A 49 9.96 -7.46 4.30
N TRP A 50 8.75 -7.55 3.74
CA TRP A 50 8.55 -8.00 2.38
C TRP A 50 7.30 -7.36 1.78
N TYR A 51 7.19 -7.48 0.47
CA TYR A 51 6.04 -7.02 -0.30
C TYR A 51 5.63 -8.09 -1.30
N HIS A 52 4.36 -8.07 -1.69
CA HIS A 52 3.83 -8.96 -2.73
C HIS A 52 2.60 -8.34 -3.38
N SER A 53 2.17 -8.94 -4.51
CA SER A 53 0.90 -8.59 -5.15
C SER A 53 -0.31 -9.20 -4.45
#